data_AF-A0A3D5K590-F1
#
_entry.id   AF-A0A3D5K590-F1
#
_cell.length_a   1.000
_cell.length_b   1.000
_cell.length_c   1.000
_cell.angle_alpha   90.00
_cell.angle_beta   90.00
_cell.angle_gamma   90.00
#
_symmetry.space_group_name_H-M   'P 1'
#
loop_
_entity.id
_entity.type
_entity.pdbx_description
1 polymer ?
#
loop_
_entity_poly.entity_id
_entity_poly.type
_entity_poly.pdbx_seq_one_letter_code
_entity_poly.pdbx_strand_id
1 'polypeptide(L)' 'MSTSGALPLTDEQVTAFWSDGYVMMDGAVSATDLVDLQASIASWVEESRSHDGPFGTTMDGRAR' A
#
# COMPACT_ATOMS: atom_id res chain seq x y z
N MET A 1 -29.04 -1.25 -7.10
CA MET A 1 -28.81 -0.30 -8.21
C MET A 1 -27.50 -0.69 -8.86
N SER A 2 -27.54 -1.26 -10.06
CA SER A 2 -26.32 -1.58 -10.82
C SER A 2 -25.77 -0.30 -11.43
N THR A 3 -24.71 0.24 -10.86
CA THR A 3 -23.92 1.29 -11.52
C THR A 3 -23.07 0.59 -12.57
N SER A 4 -23.47 0.67 -13.84
CA SER A 4 -22.53 0.45 -14.93
C SER A 4 -21.56 1.63 -14.90
N GLY A 5 -20.52 1.52 -14.07
CA GLY A 5 -19.51 2.55 -13.88
C GLY A 5 -18.57 2.63 -15.09
N ALA A 6 -18.07 3.83 -15.36
CA ALA A 6 -16.98 4.03 -16.31
C ALA A 6 -15.83 3.06 -16.03
N LEU A 7 -15.18 2.56 -17.08
CA LEU A 7 -14.02 1.69 -16.93
C LEU A 7 -12.94 2.41 -16.09
N PRO A 8 -12.26 1.69 -15.18
CA PRO A 8 -11.32 2.30 -14.24
C PRO A 8 -10.04 2.83 -14.89
N LEU A 9 -9.78 2.46 -16.16
CA LEU A 9 -8.62 2.90 -16.95
C LEU A 9 -9.10 3.40 -18.31
N THR A 10 -8.38 4.38 -18.87
CA THR A 10 -8.56 4.81 -20.26
C THR A 10 -7.92 3.81 -21.23
N ASP A 11 -8.30 3.86 -22.51
CA ASP A 11 -7.69 3.00 -23.55
C ASP A 11 -6.18 3.24 -23.70
N GLU A 12 -5.73 4.48 -23.49
CA GLU A 12 -4.31 4.85 -23.47
C GLU A 12 -3.58 4.17 -22.31
N GLN A 13 -4.18 4.17 -21.11
CA GLN A 13 -3.63 3.51 -19.93
C GLN A 13 -3.58 1.99 -20.10
N VAL A 14 -4.61 1.40 -20.72
CA VAL A 14 -4.62 -0.03 -21.07
C VAL A 14 -3.49 -0.34 -22.06
N THR A 15 -3.33 0.49 -23.09
CA THR A 15 -2.28 0.32 -24.10
C THR A 15 -0.88 0.43 -23.49
N ALA A 16 -0.65 1.43 -22.62
CA ALA A 16 0.61 1.60 -21.90
C ALA A 16 0.93 0.38 -21.04
N PHE A 17 -0.05 -0.15 -20.29
CA PHE A 17 0.14 -1.37 -19.50
C PHE A 17 0.56 -2.56 -20.36
N TRP A 18 -0.08 -2.77 -21.51
CA TRP A 18 0.28 -3.87 -22.41
C TRP A 18 1.67 -3.72 -23.03
N SER A 19 2.10 -2.48 -23.32
CA SER A 19 3.42 -2.20 -23.88
C SER A 19 4.53 -2.30 -22.83
N ASP A 20 4.31 -1.68 -21.67
CA ASP A 20 5.38 -1.34 -20.72
C ASP A 20 5.34 -2.21 -19.46
N GLY A 21 4.26 -2.96 -19.25
CA GLY A 21 4.04 -3.82 -18.07
C GLY A 21 3.63 -3.06 -16.81
N TYR A 22 3.46 -1.75 -16.89
CA TYR A 22 2.96 -0.88 -15.82
C TYR A 22 2.20 0.31 -16.42
N VAL A 23 1.46 1.04 -15.58
CA VAL A 23 0.82 2.29 -15.96
C VAL A 23 0.91 3.28 -14.82
N MET A 24 1.15 4.56 -15.14
CA MET A 24 1.14 5.62 -14.15
C MET A 24 -0.30 6.13 -13.94
N MET A 25 -0.69 6.27 -12.68
CA MET A 25 -1.99 6.79 -12.28
C MET A 25 -1.82 8.05 -11.43
N ASP A 26 -1.98 9.21 -12.04
CA ASP A 26 -1.97 10.48 -11.31
C ASP A 26 -3.17 10.57 -10.38
N GLY A 27 -2.91 10.99 -9.14
CA GLY A 27 -3.96 11.15 -8.13
C GLY A 27 -4.66 9.84 -7.74
N ALA A 28 -3.99 8.69 -7.90
CA ALA A 28 -4.53 7.38 -7.52
C ALA A 28 -4.94 7.28 -6.03
N VAL A 29 -4.35 8.13 -5.20
CA VAL A 29 -4.71 8.32 -3.79
C VAL A 29 -4.99 9.79 -3.54
N SER A 30 -5.96 10.08 -2.66
CA SER A 30 -6.20 11.46 -2.25
C SER A 30 -5.07 11.97 -1.36
N ALA A 31 -4.89 13.29 -1.30
CA ALA A 31 -3.89 13.89 -0.42
C ALA A 31 -4.18 13.57 1.06
N THR A 32 -5.46 13.48 1.44
CA THR A 32 -5.88 13.11 2.79
C THR A 32 -5.48 11.67 3.11
N ASP A 33 -5.80 10.72 2.22
CA ASP A 33 -5.43 9.30 2.43
C ASP A 33 -3.91 9.14 2.54
N LEU A 34 -3.15 9.93 1.78
CA LEU A 34 -1.69 9.92 1.84
C LEU A 34 -1.16 10.46 3.18
N VAL A 35 -1.79 11.50 3.74
CA VAL A 35 -1.44 12.02 5.08
C VAL A 35 -1.76 11.00 6.16
N ASP A 36 -2.94 10.38 6.09
CA ASP A 36 -3.39 9.39 7.08
C ASP A 36 -2.52 8.12 7.06
N LEU A 37 -2.09 7.68 5.87
CA LEU A 37 -1.16 6.57 5.71
C LEU A 37 0.20 6.88 6.35
N GLN A 38 0.73 8.09 6.11
CA GLN A 38 1.99 8.53 6.72
C GLN A 38 1.91 8.57 8.25
N ALA A 39 0.81 9.08 8.79
CA ALA A 39 0.59 9.10 10.25
C ALA A 39 0.53 7.68 10.84
N SER A 40 -0.14 6.76 10.15
CA SER A 40 -0.24 5.35 10.57
C SER A 40 1.14 4.67 10.61
N ILE A 41 1.95 4.87 9.58
CA ILE A 41 3.32 4.34 9.54
C ILE A 41 4.17 4.95 10.65
N ALA A 42 4.07 6.26 10.90
CA ALA A 42 4.79 6.91 11.98
C ALA A 42 4.42 6.37 13.37
N SER A 43 3.13 6.09 13.61
CA SER A 43 2.67 5.43 14.85
C SER A 43 3.34 4.07 15.03
N TRP A 44 3.32 3.23 13.99
CA TRP A 44 3.95 1.90 14.05
C TRP A 44 5.46 1.97 14.26
N VAL A 45 6.14 2.96 13.68
CA VAL A 45 7.57 3.17 13.93
C VAL A 45 7.82 3.51 15.39
N GLU A 46 6.99 4.36 16.00
CA GLU A 46 7.12 4.73 17.41
C GLU A 46 6.81 3.54 18.32
N GLU A 47 5.72 2.83 18.07
CA GLU A 47 5.37 1.60 18.79
C GLU A 47 6.50 0.56 18.70
N SER A 48 7.07 0.37 17.51
CA SER A 48 8.18 -0.56 17.27
C SER A 48 9.42 -0.26 18.12
N ARG A 49 9.67 1.00 18.49
CA ARG A 49 10.85 1.37 19.33
C ARG A 49 10.77 0.82 20.74
N SER A 50 9.56 0.51 21.22
CA SER A 50 9.36 -0.09 22.54
C SER A 50 9.63 -1.60 22.59
N HIS A 51 9.92 -2.23 21.44
CA HIS A 51 10.20 -3.66 21.35
C HIS A 51 11.71 -3.93 21.32
N ASP A 52 12.20 -4.66 22.32
CA ASP A 52 13.64 -4.94 22.51
C ASP A 52 14.16 -6.17 21.75
N GLY A 53 13.33 -6.80 20.91
CA GLY A 53 13.72 -8.02 20.23
C GLY A 53 12.83 -8.39 19.05
N PRO A 54 13.23 -9.44 18.30
CA PRO A 54 12.49 -9.88 17.13
C PRO A 54 11.06 -10.30 17.45
N PHE A 55 10.17 -10.11 16.49
CA PHE A 55 8.79 -10.53 16.63
C PHE A 55 8.66 -12.07 16.56
N GLY A 56 8.22 -12.65 17.67
CA GLY A 56 7.87 -14.06 17.79
C GLY A 56 9.02 -14.98 18.20
N THR A 57 8.70 -16.27 18.27
CA THR A 57 9.64 -17.34 18.69
C THR A 57 9.67 -18.42 17.62
N THR A 58 10.87 -18.93 17.32
CA THR A 58 11.06 -20.09 16.44
C THR A 58 10.66 -21.38 17.16
N MET A 59 10.48 -22.48 16.42
CA MET A 59 10.06 -23.77 16.99
C MET A 59 11.04 -24.34 18.03
N ASP A 60 12.31 -23.97 17.97
CA ASP A 60 13.35 -24.36 18.93
C ASP A 60 13.52 -23.36 20.10
N GLY A 61 12.59 -22.41 20.24
CA GLY A 61 12.52 -21.50 21.40
C GLY A 61 13.39 -20.25 21.30
N ARG A 62 14.13 -20.05 20.19
CA ARG A 62 14.91 -18.83 19.97
C ARG A 62 14.06 -17.68 19.43
N ALA A 63 14.53 -16.45 19.57
CA ALA A 63 13.92 -15.32 18.90
C ALA A 63 14.01 -15.49 17.36
N ARG A 64 12.99 -15.02 16.64
CA ARG A 64 12.89 -15.13 15.18
C ARG A 64 13.93 -14.29 14.43
#